data_AF-A0A524IV18-F1
#
_entry.id   AF-A0A524IV18-F1
#
_cell.length_a   1.000
_cell.length_b   1.000
_cell.length_c   1.000
_cell.angle_alpha   90.00
_cell.angle_beta   90.00
_cell.angle_gamma   90.00
#
_symmetry.space_group_name_H-M   'P 1'
#
loop_
_entity.id
_entity.type
_entity.pdbx_description
1 polymer ?
#
loop_
_entity_poly.entity_id
_entity_poly.type
_entity_poly.pdbx_seq_one_letter_code
_entity_poly.pdbx_strand_id
1 'polypeptide(L)' 'KLAVDDGRAERVNLEVGIFGEHGGDPASIEYCHRVGNNYVSCSPFRVPVARLAAAQAALKNSK' A
#
# COMPACT_ATOMS: atom_id res chain seq x y z
N LYS A 1 3.18 4.90 9.16
CA LYS A 1 3.96 3.87 9.88
C LYS A 1 3.40 3.63 11.28
N LEU A 2 3.31 4.64 12.16
CA LEU A 2 2.75 4.55 13.52
C LEU A 2 1.55 3.58 13.66
N ALA A 3 0.43 3.84 12.99
CA ALA A 3 -0.77 2.99 13.11
C ALA A 3 -0.60 1.54 12.62
N VAL A 4 0.27 1.29 11.64
CA VAL A 4 0.56 -0.08 11.15
C VAL A 4 1.37 -0.84 12.19
N ASP A 5 2.39 -0.19 12.77
CA ASP A 5 3.26 -0.78 13.78
C ASP A 5 2.47 -1.03 15.08
N ASP A 6 1.74 -0.04 15.58
CA ASP A 6 0.93 -0.14 16.80
C ASP A 6 -0.19 -1.20 16.65
N GLY A 7 -0.90 -1.18 15.51
CA GLY A 7 -1.95 -2.17 15.25
C GLY A 7 -1.42 -3.61 15.18
N ARG A 8 -0.19 -3.79 14.67
CA ARG A 8 0.46 -5.10 14.61
C ARG A 8 1.15 -5.51 15.91
N ALA A 9 1.47 -4.57 16.80
CA ALA A 9 1.89 -4.88 18.15
C ALA A 9 0.76 -5.57 18.94
N GLU A 10 -0.49 -5.13 18.75
CA GLU A 10 -1.67 -5.74 19.38
C GLU A 10 -2.21 -6.95 18.62
N ARG A 11 -2.18 -6.92 17.28
CA ARG A 11 -2.61 -8.03 16.43
C ARG A 11 -1.60 -8.27 15.30
N VAL A 12 -0.69 -9.21 15.52
CA VAL A 12 0.45 -9.54 14.64
C VAL A 12 0.06 -9.64 13.15
N ASN A 13 -1.07 -10.29 12.86
CA ASN A 13 -1.55 -10.51 11.48
C ASN A 13 -2.65 -9.51 11.06
N LEU A 14 -2.65 -8.28 11.60
CA LEU A 14 -3.59 -7.25 11.19
C LEU A 14 -3.34 -6.85 9.73
N GLU A 15 -4.34 -7.10 8.88
CA GLU A 15 -4.36 -6.57 7.52
C GLU A 15 -4.67 -5.08 7.53
N VAL A 16 -3.86 -4.31 6.80
CA VAL A 16 -4.01 -2.86 6.68
C VAL A 16 -4.00 -2.49 5.21
N GLY A 17 -4.96 -1.67 4.79
CA GLY A 17 -5.01 -1.10 3.45
C GLY A 17 -5.34 0.38 3.46
N ILE A 18 -5.24 1.00 2.30
CA ILE A 18 -5.65 2.39 2.06
C ILE A 18 -6.76 2.43 1.02
N PHE A 19 -7.74 3.32 1.23
CA PHE A 19 -8.81 3.63 0.28
C PHE A 19 -8.81 5.13 -0.02
N GLY A 20 -9.33 5.50 -1.19
CA GLY A 20 -9.47 6.88 -1.65
C GLY A 20 -8.54 7.19 -2.81
N GLU A 21 -8.40 8.47 -3.14
CA GLU A 21 -7.65 8.89 -4.34
C GLU A 21 -6.18 8.51 -4.29
N HIS A 22 -5.58 8.57 -3.10
CA HIS A 22 -4.21 8.13 -2.83
C HIS A 22 -3.99 6.65 -3.14
N GLY A 23 -5.03 5.81 -3.07
CA GLY A 23 -4.94 4.40 -3.42
C GLY A 23 -4.67 4.14 -4.91
N GLY A 24 -4.78 5.16 -5.76
CA GLY A 24 -4.47 5.10 -7.19
C GLY A 24 -3.35 6.05 -7.63
N ASP A 25 -2.67 6.71 -6.69
CA ASP A 25 -1.52 7.59 -6.96
C ASP A 25 -0.21 6.80 -6.81
N PRO A 26 0.65 6.71 -7.83
CA PRO A 26 1.86 5.88 -7.78
C PRO A 26 2.82 6.20 -6.62
N ALA A 27 3.01 7.49 -6.28
CA ALA A 27 3.91 7.89 -5.21
C ALA A 27 3.36 7.46 -3.83
N SER A 28 2.05 7.62 -3.65
CA SER A 28 1.32 7.16 -2.46
C SER A 28 1.37 5.64 -2.31
N ILE A 29 1.18 4.90 -3.41
CA ILE A 29 1.26 3.42 -3.40
C ILE A 29 2.65 2.96 -3.00
N GLU A 30 3.71 3.58 -3.52
CA GLU A 30 5.08 3.26 -3.12
C GLU A 30 5.32 3.54 -1.63
N TYR A 31 4.83 4.66 -1.11
CA TYR A 31 4.88 4.95 0.32
C TYR A 31 4.14 3.89 1.15
N CYS A 32 2.91 3.51 0.76
CA CYS A 32 2.13 2.47 1.41
C CYS A 32 2.84 1.11 1.41
N HIS A 33 3.50 0.75 0.30
CA HIS A 33 4.33 -0.45 0.23
C HIS A 33 5.45 -0.43 1.27
N ARG A 34 6.20 0.67 1.37
CA ARG A 34 7.31 0.81 2.35
C ARG A 34 6.83 0.85 3.80
N VAL A 35 5.62 1.37 4.04
CA VAL A 35 4.99 1.37 5.37
C VAL A 35 4.45 0.00 5.76
N GLY A 36 4.33 -0.93 4.80
CA GLY A 36 3.92 -2.31 5.05
C GLY A 36 2.41 -2.54 4.95
N ASN A 37 1.67 -1.71 4.20
CA ASN A 37 0.28 -2.00 3.88
C ASN A 37 0.16 -3.29 3.04
N ASN A 38 -0.92 -4.04 3.25
CA ASN A 38 -1.24 -5.26 2.53
C ASN A 38 -1.89 -4.99 1.17
N TYR A 39 -2.73 -3.95 1.08
CA TYR A 39 -3.46 -3.63 -0.15
C TYR A 39 -3.71 -2.12 -0.31
N VAL A 40 -4.07 -1.76 -1.55
CA VAL A 40 -4.58 -0.44 -1.91
C VAL A 40 -5.92 -0.62 -2.62
N SER A 41 -6.84 0.31 -2.43
CA SER A 41 -8.15 0.32 -3.07
C SER A 41 -8.39 1.66 -3.75
N CYS A 42 -8.76 1.62 -5.03
CA CYS A 42 -8.93 2.79 -5.88
C CYS A 42 -10.12 2.61 -6.83
N SER A 43 -10.50 3.69 -7.53
CA SER A 43 -11.57 3.63 -8.52
C SER A 43 -11.26 2.61 -9.63
N PRO A 44 -12.27 1.95 -10.23
CA PRO A 44 -12.05 0.86 -11.20
C PRO A 44 -11.06 1.20 -12.32
N PHE A 45 -11.14 2.41 -12.87
CA PHE A 45 -10.26 2.88 -13.94
C PHE A 45 -8.80 3.10 -13.51
N ARG A 46 -8.53 3.25 -12.20
CA ARG A 46 -7.18 3.39 -11.64
C ARG A 46 -6.55 2.05 -11.27
N VAL A 47 -7.31 0.95 -11.28
CA VAL A 47 -6.78 -0.38 -10.94
C VAL A 47 -5.55 -0.78 -11.78
N PRO A 48 -5.51 -0.57 -13.11
CA PRO A 48 -4.31 -0.90 -13.90
C PRO A 48 -3.08 -0.10 -13.47
N VAL A 49 -3.25 1.19 -13.19
CA VAL A 49 -2.18 2.08 -12.70
C VAL A 49 -1.71 1.63 -11.33
N ALA A 50 -2.63 1.31 -10.42
CA ALA A 50 -2.31 0.87 -9.08
C ALA A 50 -1.53 -0.45 -9.08
N ARG A 51 -1.90 -1.40 -9.96
CA ARG A 51 -1.17 -2.67 -10.15
C ARG A 51 0.26 -2.44 -10.64
N LEU A 52 0.43 -1.59 -11.65
CA LEU A 52 1.76 -1.28 -12.18
C LEU A 52 2.63 -0.58 -11.13
N ALA A 53 2.08 0.42 -10.43
CA ALA A 53 2.78 1.14 -9.38
C ALA A 53 3.19 0.21 -8.22
N ALA A 54 2.32 -0.71 -7.80
CA ALA A 54 2.63 -1.69 -6.76
C ALA A 54 3.77 -2.64 -7.19
N ALA A 55 3.76 -3.10 -8.45
CA ALA A 55 4.85 -3.92 -9.00
C ALA A 55 6.18 -3.16 -9.04
N GLN A 56 6.15 -1.90 -9.50
CA GLN A 56 7.34 -1.03 -9.51
C GLN A 56 7.88 -0.78 -8.10
N ALA A 57 6.99 -0.53 -7.13
CA ALA A 57 7.37 -0.35 -5.73
C ALA A 57 8.05 -1.61 -5.18
N ALA A 58 7.50 -2.79 -5.45
CA ALA A 58 8.11 -4.06 -5.05
C ALA A 58 9.50 -4.27 -5.68
N LEU A 59 9.67 -3.98 -6.98
CA LEU A 59 10.96 -4.11 -7.65
C LEU A 59 12.01 -3.12 -7.12
N LYS A 60 11.63 -1.85 -6.91
CA LYS A 60 12.54 -0.80 -6.41
C LYS A 60 12.99 -1.02 -4.97
N ASN A 61 12.12 -1.60 -4.14
CA ASN A 61 12.38 -1.84 -2.71
C ASN A 61 12.78 -3.30 -2.43
N SER A 62 12.95 -4.13 -3.48
CA SER A 62 13.50 -5.48 -3.35
C SER A 62 14.96 -5.39 -2.94
N LYS A 63 15.28 -5.92 -1.76
CA LYS A 63 16.64 -6.25 -1.33
C LYS A 63 16.76 -7.77 -1.28
#